data_AF-A0A4U9U4J8-F1
#
_entry.id   AF-A0A4U9U4J8-F1
#
_cell.length_a   1.000
_cell.length_b   1.000
_cell.length_c   1.000
_cell.angle_alpha   90.00
_cell.angle_beta   90.00
_cell.angle_gamma   90.00
#
_symmetry.space_group_name_H-M   'P 1'
#
loop_
_entity.id
_entity.type
_entity.pdbx_description
1 polymer ?
#
loop_
_entity_poly.entity_id
_entity_poly.type
_entity_poly.pdbx_seq_one_letter_code
_entity_poly.pdbx_strand_id
1 'polypeptide(L)'
;MARFIKGIHGSYQGKVGSIVGASWRGIDYVRSLPKKSSKAASEDQMAQRMKFGMTTSFLKSIKDVLMLGFSDSKQRNKTGYNVAFQQLINNAFQGTYPDFTIDYAAVKIASGSLAASIGLQATESAPRVLSLNWDPIANRFNAFDDDQILVILYDEADNIFFAYEGATRADAAMDITLPDSYSGKTIVGWSFNIHRDGVTTSSSQYLGEFTLT
;
A
#
# COMPACT_ATOMS: atom_id res chain seq x y z
N MET A 1 -9.94 19.31 12.15
CA MET A 1 -9.72 20.72 12.51
C MET A 1 -10.66 21.58 11.68
N ALA A 2 -11.14 22.72 12.17
CA ALA A 2 -11.95 23.61 11.33
C ALA A 2 -11.10 24.32 10.28
N ARG A 3 -11.67 24.59 9.09
CA ARG A 3 -11.05 25.37 8.02
C ARG A 3 -11.99 26.49 7.57
N PHE A 4 -11.45 27.70 7.37
CA PHE A 4 -12.19 28.79 6.74
C PHE A 4 -12.38 28.54 5.25
N ILE A 5 -13.59 28.78 4.72
CA ILE A 5 -13.90 28.62 3.30
C ILE A 5 -13.62 29.92 2.53
N LYS A 6 -13.91 31.09 3.12
CA LYS A 6 -13.67 32.42 2.53
C LYS A 6 -12.96 33.38 3.50
N GLY A 7 -11.87 32.93 4.12
CA GLY A 7 -11.11 33.76 5.08
C GLY A 7 -11.96 34.21 6.27
N ILE A 8 -11.69 35.41 6.80
CA ILE A 8 -12.31 35.95 8.03
C ILE A 8 -13.81 36.22 7.86
N HIS A 9 -14.25 36.58 6.65
CA HIS A 9 -15.65 36.88 6.36
C HIS A 9 -16.46 35.65 5.92
N GLY A 10 -15.83 34.47 5.84
CA GLY A 10 -16.45 33.24 5.38
C GLY A 10 -16.96 32.37 6.52
N SER A 11 -17.88 31.47 6.20
CA SER A 11 -18.18 30.32 7.04
C SER A 11 -16.94 29.43 7.21
N TYR A 12 -16.92 28.69 8.31
CA TYR A 12 -15.91 27.69 8.59
C TYR A 12 -16.53 26.29 8.61
N GLN A 13 -15.78 25.30 8.14
CA GLN A 13 -16.20 23.90 8.14
C GLN A 13 -15.36 23.13 9.16
N GLY A 14 -16.02 22.44 10.09
CA GLY A 14 -15.38 21.60 11.09
C GLY A 14 -15.47 22.17 12.51
N LYS A 15 -14.70 21.57 13.43
CA LYS A 15 -14.78 21.82 14.88
C LYS A 15 -13.89 22.98 15.34
N VAL A 16 -14.48 23.93 16.06
CA VAL A 16 -13.82 24.99 16.84
C VAL A 16 -14.34 24.92 18.27
N GLY A 17 -13.52 24.46 19.21
CA GLY A 17 -13.93 24.29 20.61
C GLY A 17 -15.13 23.34 20.77
N SER A 18 -16.23 23.84 21.34
CA SER A 18 -17.49 23.12 21.57
C SER A 18 -18.47 23.19 20.39
N ILE A 19 -18.06 23.82 19.29
CA ILE A 19 -18.92 24.20 18.18
C ILE A 19 -18.43 23.55 16.87
N VAL A 20 -19.35 23.22 15.98
CA VAL A 20 -19.07 22.66 14.66
C VAL A 20 -19.79 23.49 13.59
N GLY A 21 -19.02 24.07 12.66
CA GLY A 21 -19.55 24.69 11.46
C GLY A 21 -19.79 23.66 10.37
N ALA A 22 -20.96 23.73 9.72
CA ALA A 22 -21.37 22.82 8.66
C ALA A 22 -22.23 23.57 7.62
N SER A 23 -22.41 22.96 6.45
CA SER A 23 -23.28 23.48 5.40
C SER A 23 -24.29 22.42 5.00
N TRP A 24 -25.54 22.81 4.77
CA TRP A 24 -26.58 21.92 4.26
C TRP A 24 -27.36 22.64 3.17
N ARG A 25 -27.36 22.05 1.97
CA ARG A 25 -27.97 22.65 0.76
C ARG A 25 -27.54 24.10 0.51
N GLY A 26 -26.27 24.42 0.79
CA GLY A 26 -25.69 25.75 0.60
C GLY A 26 -25.99 26.76 1.72
N ILE A 27 -26.72 26.37 2.76
CA ILE A 27 -26.94 27.19 3.95
C ILE A 27 -25.92 26.80 5.00
N ASP A 28 -25.09 27.75 5.39
CA ASP A 28 -24.08 27.57 6.43
C ASP A 28 -24.71 27.77 7.80
N TYR A 29 -24.48 26.82 8.70
CA TYR A 29 -25.00 26.84 10.06
C TYR A 29 -23.97 26.30 11.04
N VAL A 30 -24.24 26.60 12.30
CA VAL A 30 -23.37 26.29 13.41
C VAL A 30 -24.16 25.45 14.41
N ARG A 31 -23.58 24.34 14.85
CA ARG A 31 -24.20 23.44 15.83
C ARG A 31 -23.26 23.15 16.99
N SER A 32 -23.81 22.75 18.12
CA SER A 32 -23.04 22.23 19.24
C SER A 32 -22.39 20.88 18.88
N LEU A 33 -21.33 20.54 19.62
CA LEU A 33 -20.70 19.23 19.52
C LEU A 33 -21.76 18.13 19.73
N PRO A 34 -21.80 17.09 18.88
CA PRO A 34 -22.64 15.94 19.16
C PRO A 34 -22.28 15.31 20.50
N LYS A 35 -23.30 14.90 21.27
CA LYS A 35 -23.11 14.16 22.52
C LYS A 35 -22.43 12.83 22.21
N LYS A 36 -21.49 12.42 23.06
CA LYS A 36 -20.86 11.09 22.96
C LYS A 36 -21.96 10.02 23.09
N SER A 37 -22.05 9.13 22.11
CA SER A 37 -23.00 8.01 22.18
C SER A 37 -22.55 7.00 23.24
N SER A 38 -23.49 6.49 24.02
CA SER A 38 -23.31 5.37 24.96
C SER A 38 -23.72 4.01 24.37
N LYS A 39 -24.28 4.00 23.15
CA LYS A 39 -24.72 2.77 22.49
C LYS A 39 -23.51 1.91 22.13
N ALA A 40 -23.63 0.60 22.36
CA ALA A 40 -22.66 -0.38 21.88
C ALA A 40 -22.52 -0.30 20.35
N ALA A 41 -21.33 -0.65 19.85
CA ALA A 41 -21.08 -0.70 18.42
C ALA A 41 -21.88 -1.85 17.80
N SER A 42 -22.46 -1.62 16.62
CA SER A 42 -23.07 -2.71 15.85
C SER A 42 -22.00 -3.66 15.31
N GLU A 43 -22.40 -4.87 14.91
CA GLU A 43 -21.51 -5.84 14.27
C GLU A 43 -20.80 -5.23 13.05
N ASP A 44 -21.52 -4.52 12.18
CA ASP A 44 -20.91 -3.80 11.05
C ASP A 44 -19.84 -2.79 11.48
N GLN A 45 -20.06 -2.09 12.58
CA GLN A 45 -19.07 -1.14 13.12
C GLN A 45 -17.86 -1.87 13.69
N MET A 46 -18.04 -3.03 14.32
CA MET A 46 -16.94 -3.86 14.82
C MET A 46 -16.14 -4.46 13.67
N ALA A 47 -16.81 -4.97 12.63
CA ALA A 47 -16.19 -5.48 11.42
C ALA A 47 -15.30 -4.42 10.75
N GLN A 48 -15.81 -3.19 10.59
CA GLN A 48 -15.02 -2.09 10.02
C GLN A 48 -13.83 -1.70 10.90
N ARG A 49 -14.00 -1.66 12.23
CA ARG A 49 -12.89 -1.39 13.17
C ARG A 49 -11.81 -2.46 13.08
N MET A 50 -12.20 -3.72 12.97
CA MET A 50 -11.28 -4.85 12.83
C MET A 50 -10.49 -4.75 11.52
N LYS A 51 -11.15 -4.56 10.38
CA LYS A 51 -10.49 -4.34 9.08
C LYS A 51 -9.52 -3.16 9.14
N PHE A 52 -9.93 -2.04 9.73
CA PHE A 52 -9.07 -0.86 9.87
C PHE A 52 -7.84 -1.14 10.74
N GLY A 53 -8.01 -1.89 11.84
CA GLY A 53 -6.91 -2.31 12.71
C GLY A 53 -5.91 -3.22 12.00
N MET A 54 -6.40 -4.26 11.33
CA MET A 54 -5.57 -5.19 10.54
C MET A 54 -4.81 -4.45 9.43
N THR A 55 -5.49 -3.59 8.68
CA THR A 55 -4.88 -2.76 7.62
C THR A 55 -3.77 -1.88 8.18
N THR A 56 -4.03 -1.22 9.32
CA THR A 56 -3.04 -0.35 9.96
C THR A 56 -1.83 -1.14 10.44
N SER A 57 -2.05 -2.31 11.04
CA SER A 57 -0.97 -3.19 11.51
C SER A 57 -0.10 -3.69 10.36
N PHE A 58 -0.72 -4.08 9.25
CA PHE A 58 -0.04 -4.60 8.06
C PHE A 58 0.76 -3.51 7.34
N LEU A 59 0.17 -2.35 7.06
CA LEU A 59 0.83 -1.32 6.24
C LEU A 59 1.82 -0.44 7.01
N LYS A 60 1.80 -0.44 8.36
CA LYS A 60 2.63 0.46 9.18
C LYS A 60 4.13 0.30 8.90
N SER A 61 4.60 -0.93 8.72
CA SER A 61 6.03 -1.25 8.55
C SER A 61 6.58 -0.83 7.19
N ILE A 62 5.73 -0.69 6.17
CA ILE A 62 6.11 -0.35 4.79
C ILE A 62 5.67 1.04 4.37
N LYS A 63 5.37 1.92 5.33
CA LYS A 63 4.81 3.25 5.03
C LYS A 63 5.62 4.02 3.99
N ASP A 64 6.95 4.03 4.09
CA ASP A 64 7.81 4.81 3.20
C ASP A 64 7.84 4.21 1.79
N VAL A 65 7.85 2.87 1.70
CA VAL A 65 7.74 2.15 0.44
C VAL A 65 6.39 2.41 -0.24
N LEU A 66 5.30 2.52 0.53
CA LEU A 66 3.98 2.89 0.00
C LEU A 66 3.91 4.36 -0.44
N MET A 67 4.65 5.26 0.22
CA MET A 67 4.76 6.65 -0.24
C MET A 67 5.47 6.73 -1.59
N LEU A 68 6.53 5.93 -1.77
CA LEU A 68 7.25 5.79 -3.03
C LEU A 68 6.39 5.11 -4.10
N GLY A 69 5.84 3.94 -3.80
CA GLY A 69 5.06 3.10 -4.73
C GLY A 69 3.85 3.80 -5.34
N PHE A 70 3.22 4.73 -4.62
CA PHE A 70 2.06 5.51 -5.09
C PHE A 70 2.38 6.99 -5.39
N SER A 71 3.66 7.36 -5.48
CA SER A 71 4.09 8.75 -5.70
C SER A 71 3.68 9.32 -7.07
N ASP A 72 3.66 8.49 -8.11
CA ASP A 72 3.22 8.86 -9.46
C ASP A 72 1.70 9.10 -9.58
N SER A 73 0.94 8.59 -8.62
CA SER A 73 -0.51 8.67 -8.71
C SER A 73 -0.96 10.13 -8.73
N LYS A 74 -1.79 10.49 -9.72
CA LYS A 74 -2.46 11.81 -9.88
C LYS A 74 -3.46 12.11 -8.75
N GLN A 75 -3.24 11.58 -7.55
CA GLN A 75 -4.05 11.72 -6.35
C GLN A 75 -3.76 13.07 -5.72
N ARG A 76 -4.19 14.15 -6.39
CA ARG A 76 -4.25 15.48 -5.79
C ARG A 76 -5.01 15.34 -4.46
N ASN A 77 -4.31 15.52 -3.35
CA ASN A 77 -4.79 15.49 -1.95
C ASN A 77 -4.77 14.15 -1.19
N LYS A 78 -4.14 13.08 -1.67
CA LYS A 78 -3.91 11.87 -0.86
C LYS A 78 -2.43 11.48 -0.82
N THR A 79 -1.98 10.99 0.32
CA THR A 79 -0.65 10.38 0.47
C THR A 79 -0.67 8.96 -0.08
N GLY A 80 0.49 8.45 -0.54
CA GLY A 80 0.59 7.08 -1.07
C GLY A 80 0.10 6.02 -0.08
N TYR A 81 0.45 6.18 1.20
CA TYR A 81 -0.09 5.34 2.28
C TYR A 81 -1.63 5.33 2.33
N ASN A 82 -2.30 6.48 2.19
CA ASN A 82 -3.76 6.53 2.23
C ASN A 82 -4.40 5.86 1.00
N VAL A 83 -3.71 5.87 -0.14
CA VAL A 83 -4.15 5.18 -1.35
C VAL A 83 -4.05 3.66 -1.15
N ALA A 84 -2.90 3.18 -0.68
CA ALA A 84 -2.67 1.78 -0.34
C ALA A 84 -3.70 1.28 0.69
N PHE A 85 -3.91 2.08 1.74
CA PHE A 85 -4.87 1.80 2.80
C PHE A 85 -6.30 1.61 2.26
N GLN A 86 -6.72 2.50 1.36
CA GLN A 86 -8.03 2.40 0.72
C GLN A 86 -8.14 1.17 -0.19
N GLN A 87 -7.08 0.84 -0.94
CA GLN A 87 -7.08 -0.34 -1.83
C GLN A 87 -7.14 -1.65 -1.03
N LEU A 88 -6.39 -1.75 0.07
CA LEU A 88 -6.38 -2.93 0.93
C LEU A 88 -7.77 -3.18 1.55
N ILE A 89 -8.36 -2.14 2.18
CA ILE A 89 -9.67 -2.26 2.84
C ILE A 89 -10.78 -2.68 1.88
N ASN A 90 -10.75 -2.17 0.64
CA ASN A 90 -11.82 -2.39 -0.32
C ASN A 90 -11.70 -3.72 -1.06
N ASN A 91 -10.49 -4.21 -1.30
CA ASN A 91 -10.26 -5.29 -2.26
C ASN A 91 -9.57 -6.53 -1.69
N ALA A 92 -8.83 -6.41 -0.57
CA ALA A 92 -7.95 -7.50 -0.11
C ALA A 92 -8.51 -8.30 1.07
N PHE A 93 -9.63 -7.90 1.67
CA PHE A 93 -10.21 -8.66 2.79
C PHE A 93 -11.17 -9.74 2.29
N GLN A 94 -10.92 -10.97 2.72
CA GLN A 94 -11.79 -12.13 2.54
C GLN A 94 -12.39 -12.56 3.88
N GLY A 95 -13.51 -13.31 3.82
CA GLY A 95 -14.20 -13.83 4.99
C GLY A 95 -15.28 -12.90 5.57
N THR A 96 -15.81 -13.31 6.73
CA THR A 96 -16.89 -12.62 7.44
C THR A 96 -16.48 -12.38 8.88
N TYR A 97 -16.95 -11.29 9.49
CA TYR A 97 -16.64 -10.98 10.88
C TYR A 97 -16.99 -12.17 11.80
N PRO A 98 -16.11 -12.58 12.73
CA PRO A 98 -14.82 -11.98 13.08
C PRO A 98 -13.62 -12.50 12.28
N ASP A 99 -13.77 -13.52 11.46
CA ASP A 99 -12.67 -14.24 10.81
C ASP A 99 -12.33 -13.61 9.45
N PHE A 100 -11.55 -12.53 9.47
CA PHE A 100 -11.02 -11.89 8.27
C PHE A 100 -9.62 -12.39 7.94
N THR A 101 -9.38 -12.66 6.65
CA THR A 101 -8.06 -12.95 6.09
C THR A 101 -7.71 -11.94 5.00
N ILE A 102 -6.41 -11.76 4.73
CA ILE A 102 -5.91 -10.88 3.68
C ILE A 102 -5.56 -11.75 2.47
N ASP A 103 -6.17 -11.46 1.34
CA ASP A 103 -5.77 -12.00 0.03
C ASP A 103 -4.56 -11.21 -0.47
N TYR A 104 -3.38 -11.82 -0.37
CA TYR A 104 -2.11 -11.22 -0.76
C TYR A 104 -2.01 -10.88 -2.25
N ALA A 105 -2.70 -11.63 -3.11
CA ALA A 105 -2.71 -11.37 -4.55
C ALA A 105 -3.49 -10.09 -4.91
N ALA A 106 -4.47 -9.72 -4.09
CA ALA A 106 -5.24 -8.49 -4.24
C ALA A 106 -4.54 -7.25 -3.64
N VAL A 107 -3.47 -7.44 -2.86
CA VAL A 107 -2.68 -6.35 -2.26
C VAL A 107 -1.89 -5.61 -3.34
N LYS A 108 -2.00 -4.29 -3.34
CA LYS A 108 -1.21 -3.40 -4.20
C LYS A 108 -0.34 -2.50 -3.36
N ILE A 109 0.96 -2.51 -3.65
CA ILE A 109 1.98 -1.73 -2.95
C ILE A 109 2.42 -0.53 -3.80
N ALA A 110 2.34 -0.66 -5.13
CA ALA A 110 2.69 0.41 -6.05
C ALA A 110 1.67 0.53 -7.18
N SER A 111 1.50 1.76 -7.66
CA SER A 111 0.67 2.07 -8.81
C SER A 111 1.17 3.35 -9.47
N GLY A 112 1.62 3.22 -10.72
CA GLY A 112 1.98 4.35 -11.54
C GLY A 112 1.91 4.02 -13.03
N SER A 113 2.47 4.92 -13.83
CA SER A 113 2.42 4.96 -15.29
C SER A 113 3.56 4.23 -15.98
N LEU A 114 4.60 3.85 -15.23
CA LEU A 114 5.69 3.03 -15.73
C LEU A 114 5.18 1.62 -16.05
N ALA A 115 5.69 1.03 -17.13
CA ALA A 115 5.34 -0.34 -17.48
C ALA A 115 5.90 -1.31 -16.42
N ALA A 116 5.07 -2.25 -15.98
CA ALA A 116 5.52 -3.35 -15.12
C ALA A 116 6.49 -4.27 -15.88
N SER A 117 7.19 -5.14 -15.15
CA SER A 117 8.12 -6.11 -15.75
C SER A 117 7.35 -7.20 -16.48
N ILE A 118 7.79 -7.53 -17.70
CA ILE A 118 7.17 -8.57 -18.54
C ILE A 118 7.85 -9.90 -18.22
N GLY A 119 7.09 -10.99 -18.22
CA GLY A 119 7.65 -12.33 -17.98
C GLY A 119 8.20 -12.53 -16.57
N LEU A 120 7.87 -11.64 -15.62
CA LEU A 120 8.39 -11.68 -14.26
C LEU A 120 8.01 -12.99 -13.58
N GLN A 121 9.03 -13.74 -13.17
CA GLN A 121 8.91 -14.99 -12.42
C GLN A 121 9.88 -14.96 -11.25
N ALA A 122 9.47 -15.56 -10.13
CA ALA A 122 10.32 -15.75 -8.96
C ALA A 122 10.34 -17.24 -8.60
N THR A 123 11.54 -17.77 -8.38
CA THR A 123 11.77 -19.18 -8.07
C THR A 123 12.89 -19.30 -7.05
N GLU A 124 12.79 -20.26 -6.13
CA GLU A 124 13.91 -20.63 -5.26
C GLU A 124 14.95 -21.38 -6.11
N SER A 125 16.10 -20.74 -6.38
CA SER A 125 17.17 -21.32 -7.21
C SER A 125 18.13 -22.18 -6.39
N ALA A 126 18.27 -21.87 -5.11
CA ALA A 126 19.01 -22.62 -4.11
C ALA A 126 18.36 -22.37 -2.73
N PRO A 127 18.65 -23.17 -1.69
CA PRO A 127 18.10 -22.96 -0.36
C PRO A 127 18.31 -21.51 0.10
N ARG A 128 17.23 -20.80 0.45
CA ARG A 128 17.21 -19.37 0.83
C ARG A 128 17.60 -18.36 -0.26
N VAL A 129 17.74 -18.78 -1.51
CA VAL A 129 18.04 -17.88 -2.64
C VAL A 129 16.82 -17.78 -3.54
N LEU A 130 16.13 -16.66 -3.43
CA LEU A 130 15.03 -16.32 -4.33
C LEU A 130 15.61 -15.63 -5.56
N SER A 131 15.51 -16.29 -6.71
CA SER A 131 15.91 -15.73 -8.00
C SER A 131 14.69 -15.21 -8.74
N LEU A 132 14.71 -13.92 -9.07
CA LEU A 132 13.71 -13.26 -9.89
C LEU A 132 14.26 -13.07 -11.30
N ASN A 133 13.47 -13.40 -12.31
CA ASN A 133 13.82 -13.23 -13.72
C ASN A 133 12.69 -12.49 -14.44
N TRP A 134 13.04 -11.60 -15.36
CA TRP A 134 12.09 -10.86 -16.21
C TRP A 134 12.70 -10.57 -17.58
N ASP A 135 11.84 -10.23 -18.54
CA ASP A 135 12.30 -9.81 -19.86
C ASP A 135 12.80 -8.36 -19.83
N PRO A 136 14.04 -8.07 -20.27
CA PRO A 136 14.60 -6.72 -20.29
C PRO A 136 14.06 -5.91 -21.48
N ILE A 137 12.74 -5.76 -21.53
CA ILE A 137 12.04 -5.02 -22.59
C ILE A 137 11.95 -3.56 -22.16
N ALA A 138 12.69 -2.72 -22.89
CA ALA A 138 12.57 -1.27 -22.81
C ALA A 138 11.64 -0.72 -23.89
N ASN A 139 11.03 0.41 -23.55
CA ASN A 139 10.19 1.24 -24.39
C ASN A 139 10.50 2.71 -24.11
N ARG A 140 10.79 3.46 -25.17
CA ARG A 140 11.14 4.88 -25.13
C ARG A 140 10.16 5.76 -24.32
N PHE A 141 8.91 5.35 -24.17
CA PHE A 141 7.88 6.15 -23.50
C PHE A 141 7.69 5.84 -22.02
N ASN A 142 7.84 4.59 -21.57
CA ASN A 142 7.44 4.17 -20.22
C ASN A 142 8.15 2.92 -19.68
N ALA A 143 9.27 2.50 -20.28
CA ALA A 143 10.11 1.43 -19.77
C ALA A 143 11.57 1.73 -20.14
N PHE A 144 12.42 1.98 -19.17
CA PHE A 144 13.81 2.32 -19.42
C PHE A 144 14.74 1.26 -18.83
N ASP A 145 15.90 1.10 -19.47
CA ASP A 145 16.91 0.10 -19.08
C ASP A 145 17.41 0.32 -17.65
N ASP A 146 17.44 1.57 -17.21
CA ASP A 146 17.91 1.99 -15.89
C ASP A 146 16.80 2.11 -14.84
N ASP A 147 15.58 1.70 -15.15
CA ASP A 147 14.52 1.59 -14.14
C ASP A 147 14.99 0.60 -13.06
N GLN A 148 14.98 1.04 -11.81
CA GLN A 148 15.34 0.19 -10.67
C GLN A 148 14.20 -0.75 -10.32
N ILE A 149 14.52 -1.97 -9.94
CA ILE A 149 13.54 -2.95 -9.49
C ILE A 149 13.59 -3.02 -7.97
N LEU A 150 12.42 -2.84 -7.36
CA LEU A 150 12.23 -2.97 -5.93
C LEU A 150 11.38 -4.20 -5.67
N VAL A 151 11.93 -5.10 -4.84
CA VAL A 151 11.27 -6.32 -4.41
C VAL A 151 10.93 -6.19 -2.93
N ILE A 152 9.69 -6.50 -2.58
CA ILE A 152 9.22 -6.54 -1.20
C ILE A 152 8.88 -7.97 -0.86
N LEU A 153 9.48 -8.46 0.21
CA LEU A 153 9.19 -9.76 0.80
C LEU A 153 8.51 -9.56 2.15
N TYR A 154 7.46 -10.30 2.41
CA TYR A 154 6.68 -10.28 3.64
C TYR A 154 6.71 -11.64 4.31
N ASP A 155 7.11 -11.66 5.57
CA ASP A 155 7.02 -12.84 6.43
C ASP A 155 5.67 -12.83 7.15
N GLU A 156 4.84 -13.83 6.88
CA GLU A 156 3.52 -13.97 7.49
C GLU A 156 3.59 -14.23 9.00
N ALA A 157 4.60 -14.97 9.46
CA ALA A 157 4.70 -15.40 10.85
C ALA A 157 5.06 -14.24 11.79
N ASP A 158 6.03 -13.41 11.39
CA ASP A 158 6.52 -12.30 12.21
C ASP A 158 5.91 -10.94 11.81
N ASN A 159 5.13 -10.87 10.72
CA ASN A 159 4.57 -9.65 10.15
C ASN A 159 5.65 -8.58 9.87
N ILE A 160 6.74 -9.03 9.24
CA ILE A 160 7.91 -8.20 8.90
C ILE A 160 8.02 -8.10 7.39
N PHE A 161 8.39 -6.90 6.90
CA PHE A 161 8.66 -6.65 5.50
C PHE A 161 10.14 -6.36 5.27
N PHE A 162 10.65 -6.84 4.15
CA PHE A 162 11.98 -6.58 3.64
C PHE A 162 11.88 -5.95 2.26
N ALA A 163 12.58 -4.85 2.05
CA ALA A 163 12.74 -4.24 0.74
C ALA A 163 14.14 -4.54 0.23
N TYR A 164 14.22 -5.08 -0.98
CA TYR A 164 15.46 -5.35 -1.70
C TYR A 164 15.49 -4.50 -2.95
N GLU A 165 16.62 -3.84 -3.16
CA GLU A 165 16.93 -3.00 -4.31
C GLU A 165 18.33 -3.41 -4.82
N GLY A 166 18.65 -3.08 -6.06
CA GLY A 166 20.01 -3.27 -6.59
C GLY A 166 20.07 -3.82 -8.01
N ALA A 167 18.94 -4.29 -8.55
CA ALA A 167 18.83 -4.64 -9.96
C ALA A 167 18.13 -3.53 -10.74
N THR A 168 18.53 -3.38 -11.99
CA THR A 168 17.89 -2.54 -13.00
C THR A 168 17.11 -3.40 -13.98
N ARG A 169 16.19 -2.80 -14.73
CA ARG A 169 15.42 -3.51 -15.77
C ARG A 169 16.33 -4.23 -16.76
N ALA A 170 17.46 -3.64 -17.12
CA ALA A 170 18.43 -4.21 -18.05
C ALA A 170 19.13 -5.48 -17.54
N ASP A 171 19.22 -5.66 -16.22
CA ASP A 171 19.93 -6.80 -15.62
C ASP A 171 19.20 -8.14 -15.84
N ALA A 172 17.89 -8.09 -16.17
CA ALA A 172 17.01 -9.23 -16.44
C ALA A 172 16.85 -10.26 -15.30
N ALA A 173 17.66 -10.16 -14.24
CA ALA A 173 17.62 -11.05 -13.08
C ALA A 173 18.02 -10.33 -11.78
N MET A 174 17.49 -10.81 -10.66
CA MET A 174 17.88 -10.40 -9.32
C MET A 174 17.86 -11.59 -8.38
N ASP A 175 18.97 -11.83 -7.69
CA ASP A 175 19.07 -12.87 -6.67
C ASP A 175 19.02 -12.25 -5.27
N ILE A 176 18.11 -12.75 -4.43
CA ILE A 176 17.93 -12.32 -3.05
C ILE A 176 18.32 -13.46 -2.14
N THR A 177 19.39 -13.25 -1.36
CA THR A 177 19.81 -14.20 -0.32
C THR A 177 19.18 -13.82 1.02
N LEU A 178 18.31 -14.68 1.54
CA LEU A 178 17.64 -14.48 2.83
C LEU A 178 18.48 -15.07 3.98
N PRO A 179 18.39 -14.56 5.23
CA PRO A 179 19.12 -15.13 6.39
C PRO A 179 18.64 -16.52 6.84
N ASP A 180 19.47 -17.24 7.62
CA ASP A 180 19.18 -18.61 8.12
C ASP A 180 17.87 -18.72 8.91
N SER A 181 17.49 -17.65 9.60
CA SER A 181 16.29 -17.58 10.44
C SER A 181 14.97 -17.72 9.66
N TYR A 182 15.01 -17.78 8.33
CA TYR A 182 13.84 -17.84 7.46
C TYR A 182 13.62 -19.20 6.78
N SER A 183 14.49 -20.19 7.00
CA SER A 183 14.24 -21.56 6.51
C SER A 183 12.95 -22.11 7.13
N GLY A 184 12.07 -22.68 6.30
CA GLY A 184 10.77 -23.21 6.70
C GLY A 184 9.65 -22.17 6.89
N LYS A 185 9.91 -20.89 6.64
CA LYS A 185 8.87 -19.84 6.69
C LYS A 185 8.22 -19.59 5.34
N THR A 186 6.96 -19.20 5.37
CA THR A 186 6.21 -18.75 4.19
C THR A 186 6.41 -17.27 3.98
N ILE A 187 6.93 -16.91 2.80
CA ILE A 187 7.23 -15.55 2.41
C ILE A 187 6.38 -15.18 1.21
N VAL A 188 5.77 -14.01 1.27
CA VAL A 188 4.95 -13.45 0.21
C VAL A 188 5.72 -12.33 -0.48
N GLY A 189 5.79 -12.36 -1.81
CA GLY A 189 6.58 -11.40 -2.58
C GLY A 189 5.74 -10.46 -3.45
N TRP A 190 6.18 -9.21 -3.56
CA TRP A 190 5.75 -8.28 -4.60
C TRP A 190 6.96 -7.60 -5.23
N SER A 191 6.85 -7.18 -6.48
CA SER A 191 7.84 -6.31 -7.09
C SER A 191 7.21 -5.18 -7.89
N PHE A 192 7.95 -4.09 -8.06
CA PHE A 192 7.63 -3.02 -8.98
C PHE A 192 8.88 -2.28 -9.40
N ASN A 193 8.75 -1.50 -10.47
CA ASN A 193 9.85 -0.76 -11.07
C ASN A 193 9.74 0.71 -10.67
N ILE A 194 10.89 1.35 -10.49
CA ILE A 194 11.04 2.74 -10.08
C ILE A 194 11.90 3.43 -11.13
N HIS A 195 11.39 4.53 -11.66
CA HIS A 195 12.15 5.33 -12.61
C HIS A 195 13.33 6.04 -11.94
N ARG A 196 14.37 6.39 -12.70
CA ARG A 196 15.56 7.12 -12.22
C ARG A 196 15.28 8.37 -11.37
N ASP A 197 14.15 9.02 -11.63
CA ASP A 197 13.74 10.23 -10.93
C ASP A 197 13.25 9.95 -9.50
N GLY A 198 13.01 8.68 -9.14
CA GLY A 198 12.53 8.26 -7.83
C GLY A 198 11.07 8.65 -7.54
N VAL A 199 10.32 9.07 -8.55
CA VAL A 199 8.92 9.52 -8.43
C VAL A 199 7.96 8.70 -9.28
N THR A 200 8.39 8.21 -10.45
CA THR A 200 7.52 7.43 -11.33
C THR A 200 7.69 5.95 -11.01
N THR A 201 6.60 5.24 -10.74
CA THR A 201 6.62 3.82 -10.40
C THR A 201 5.75 3.00 -11.34
N SER A 202 5.95 1.69 -11.39
CA SER A 202 5.03 0.77 -12.07
C SER A 202 3.91 0.30 -11.14
N SER A 203 2.91 -0.38 -11.72
CA SER A 203 2.00 -1.18 -10.90
C SER A 203 2.74 -2.34 -10.26
N SER A 204 2.45 -2.65 -8.99
CA SER A 204 3.04 -3.79 -8.30
C SER A 204 2.53 -5.11 -8.85
N GLN A 205 3.45 -6.07 -9.00
CA GLN A 205 3.18 -7.44 -9.41
C GLN A 205 3.34 -8.37 -8.22
N TYR A 206 2.40 -9.32 -8.10
CA TYR A 206 2.46 -10.37 -7.10
C TYR A 206 3.40 -11.47 -7.57
N LEU A 207 4.39 -11.82 -6.75
CA LEU A 207 5.36 -12.87 -7.06
C LEU A 207 4.88 -14.26 -6.66
N GLY A 208 3.96 -14.34 -5.70
CA GLY A 208 3.52 -15.60 -5.11
C GLY A 208 3.94 -15.76 -3.66
N GLU A 209 3.62 -16.94 -3.13
CA GLU A 209 4.01 -17.41 -1.81
C GLU A 209 5.11 -18.46 -1.98
N PHE A 210 6.21 -18.29 -1.25
CA PHE A 210 7.37 -19.16 -1.30
C PHE A 210 7.57 -19.75 0.09
N THR A 211 7.61 -21.08 0.18
CA THR A 211 8.06 -21.74 1.41
C THR A 211 9.53 -22.08 1.21
N LEU A 212 10.41 -21.36 1.92
CA LEU A 212 11.84 -21.57 1.76
C LEU A 212 12.26 -22.91 2.37
N THR A 213 13.15 -23.62 1.67
CA THR A 213 13.73 -24.88 2.13
C THR A 213 15.08 -24.69 2.82
#